data_AF-A0A151AFE7-F1
#
_entry.id   AF-A0A151AFE7-F1
#
_cell.length_a   1.000
_cell.length_b   1.000
_cell.length_c   1.000
_cell.angle_alpha   90.00
_cell.angle_beta   90.00
_cell.angle_gamma   90.00
#
_symmetry.space_group_name_H-M   'P 1'
#
loop_
_entity.id
_entity.type
_entity.pdbx_description
1 polymer ?
#
loop_
_entity_poly.entity_id
_entity_poly.type
_entity_poly.pdbx_seq_one_letter_code
_entity_poly.pdbx_strand_id
1 'polypeptide(L)'
;MTRFRAESETERRALFTDAITAHRARDSPFCTFEVETEDPTWIQVGEDVLNLDCTDEELDRLESLLNGFSAFSIEELIRPEDADGTNVRIQAYADEERLGGFVERCFRTVYGQPAEYVVWASEV
;
A
#
# COMPACT_ATOMS: atom_id res chain seq x y z
N MET A 1 -7.27 1.75 19.55
CA MET A 1 -7.06 2.17 18.16
C MET A 1 -8.29 1.80 17.37
N THR A 2 -8.90 2.77 16.70
CA THR A 2 -10.05 2.53 15.80
C THR A 2 -9.48 2.00 14.48
N ARG A 3 -9.89 0.81 14.05
CA ARG A 3 -9.65 0.28 12.71
C ARG A 3 -10.86 0.60 11.84
N PHE A 4 -10.63 1.10 10.63
CA PHE A 4 -11.68 1.36 9.64
C PHE A 4 -11.69 0.24 8.60
N ARG A 5 -12.87 -0.18 8.13
CA ARG A 5 -13.06 -1.31 7.21
C ARG A 5 -13.67 -0.83 5.90
N ALA A 6 -13.24 -1.42 4.79
CA ALA A 6 -13.93 -1.32 3.51
C ALA A 6 -13.86 -2.64 2.72
N GLU A 7 -14.87 -2.91 1.89
CA GLU A 7 -15.02 -4.18 1.15
C GLU A 7 -15.40 -3.98 -0.31
N SER A 8 -16.23 -2.98 -0.64
CA SER A 8 -16.46 -2.62 -2.04
C SER A 8 -15.33 -1.75 -2.58
N GLU A 9 -15.08 -1.82 -3.89
CA GLU A 9 -14.04 -1.01 -4.54
C GLU A 9 -14.21 0.50 -4.27
N THR A 10 -15.46 0.99 -4.30
CA THR A 10 -15.76 2.40 -4.00
C THR A 10 -15.42 2.75 -2.55
N GLU A 11 -15.80 1.91 -1.58
CA GLU A 11 -15.50 2.13 -0.17
C GLU A 11 -14.00 2.06 0.10
N ARG A 12 -13.27 1.13 -0.54
CA ARG A 12 -11.82 1.00 -0.35
C ARG A 12 -11.08 2.22 -0.87
N ARG A 13 -11.43 2.69 -2.07
CA ARG A 13 -10.84 3.91 -2.63
C ARG A 13 -11.09 5.12 -1.72
N ALA A 14 -12.32 5.28 -1.22
CA ALA A 14 -12.64 6.33 -0.25
C ALA A 14 -11.81 6.17 1.03
N LEU A 15 -11.76 4.96 1.58
CA LEU A 15 -10.99 4.66 2.79
C LEU A 15 -9.49 4.98 2.63
N PHE A 16 -8.87 4.61 1.53
CA PHE A 16 -7.45 4.90 1.29
C PHE A 16 -7.19 6.40 1.24
N THR A 17 -7.96 7.15 0.44
CA THR A 17 -7.82 8.60 0.35
C THR A 17 -8.06 9.29 1.69
N ASP A 18 -9.13 8.92 2.39
CA ASP A 18 -9.51 9.54 3.68
C ASP A 18 -8.48 9.25 4.77
N ALA A 19 -7.97 8.02 4.82
CA ALA A 19 -6.95 7.63 5.79
C ALA A 19 -5.61 8.35 5.54
N ILE A 20 -5.17 8.48 4.29
CA ILE A 20 -3.95 9.23 3.95
C ILE A 20 -4.13 10.72 4.26
N THR A 21 -5.30 11.28 3.94
CA THR A 21 -5.65 12.67 4.27
C THR A 21 -5.58 12.91 5.78
N ALA A 22 -6.17 12.01 6.56
CA ALA A 22 -6.16 12.12 8.02
C ALA A 22 -4.77 11.95 8.62
N HIS A 23 -3.97 11.00 8.11
CA HIS A 23 -2.56 10.82 8.48
C HIS A 23 -1.76 12.12 8.28
N ARG A 24 -1.82 12.71 7.08
CA ARG A 24 -1.13 13.97 6.76
C ARG A 24 -1.63 15.13 7.61
N ALA A 25 -2.94 15.24 7.81
CA ALA A 25 -3.52 16.31 8.64
C ALA A 25 -3.11 16.21 10.12
N ARG A 26 -2.80 15.00 10.59
CA ARG A 26 -2.38 14.73 11.98
C ARG A 26 -0.87 14.70 12.16
N ASP A 27 -0.10 14.74 11.07
CA ASP A 27 1.35 14.55 11.09
C ASP A 27 1.73 13.25 11.81
N SER A 28 0.95 12.18 11.60
CA SER A 28 1.26 10.86 12.17
C SER A 28 2.44 10.25 11.40
N PRO A 29 3.21 9.31 11.99
CA PRO A 29 4.41 8.81 11.32
C PRO A 29 4.10 7.97 10.07
N PHE A 30 2.95 7.28 10.05
CA PHE A 30 2.45 6.48 8.93
C PHE A 30 0.98 6.15 9.15
N CYS A 31 0.27 5.80 8.07
CA CYS A 31 -0.95 4.99 8.12
C CYS A 31 -0.71 3.62 7.49
N THR A 32 -1.36 2.60 8.04
CA THR A 32 -1.18 1.20 7.63
C THR A 32 -2.47 0.65 7.05
N PHE A 33 -2.40 0.10 5.84
CA PHE A 33 -3.47 -0.66 5.18
C PHE A 33 -3.12 -2.14 5.20
N GLU A 34 -4.04 -2.98 5.66
CA GLU A 34 -3.80 -4.41 5.83
C GLU A 34 -4.99 -5.25 5.35
N VAL A 35 -4.68 -6.41 4.79
CA VAL A 35 -5.64 -7.45 4.39
C VAL A 35 -5.29 -8.73 5.15
N GLU A 36 -6.28 -9.34 5.78
CA GLU A 36 -6.11 -10.62 6.47
C GLU A 36 -6.18 -11.76 5.43
N THR A 37 -5.01 -12.16 4.91
CA THR A 37 -4.81 -13.37 4.08
C THR A 37 -3.98 -14.42 4.82
N GLU A 38 -3.76 -15.59 4.19
CA GLU A 38 -2.89 -16.64 4.77
C GLU A 38 -1.49 -16.09 5.10
N ASP A 39 -0.96 -15.26 4.21
CA ASP A 39 0.21 -14.41 4.46
C ASP A 39 -0.24 -12.97 4.66
N PRO A 40 -0.01 -12.34 5.83
CA PRO A 40 -0.52 -11.00 6.13
C PRO A 40 0.06 -9.99 5.14
N THR A 41 -0.83 -9.36 4.37
CA THR A 41 -0.45 -8.40 3.33
C THR A 41 -0.73 -6.98 3.82
N TRP A 42 0.27 -6.11 3.76
CA TRP A 42 0.14 -4.73 4.22
C TRP A 42 0.88 -3.74 3.32
N ILE A 43 0.45 -2.48 3.38
CA ILE A 43 1.12 -1.32 2.78
C ILE A 43 1.08 -0.20 3.81
N GLN A 44 2.23 0.39 4.10
CA GLN A 44 2.35 1.59 4.93
C GLN A 44 2.60 2.80 4.06
N VAL A 45 1.90 3.89 4.36
CA VAL A 45 2.11 5.20 3.73
C VAL A 45 2.64 6.14 4.80
N GLY A 46 3.88 6.60 4.64
CA GLY A 46 4.44 7.74 5.38
C GLY A 46 4.25 9.04 4.60
N GLU A 47 5.09 10.04 4.89
CA GLU A 47 5.00 11.38 4.26
C GLU A 47 5.03 11.31 2.72
N ASP A 48 6.13 10.79 2.15
CA ASP A 48 6.35 10.64 0.70
C ASP A 48 6.85 9.23 0.32
N VAL A 49 6.77 8.26 1.25
CA VAL A 49 7.30 6.91 1.05
C VAL A 49 6.22 5.89 1.36
N LEU A 50 6.03 4.95 0.44
CA LEU A 50 5.29 3.72 0.69
C LEU A 50 6.27 2.61 1.05
N ASN A 51 5.89 1.82 2.04
CA ASN A 51 6.64 0.67 2.52
C ASN A 51 5.76 -0.57 2.39
N LEU A 52 6.32 -1.62 1.79
CA LEU A 52 5.62 -2.88 1.56
C LEU A 52 6.61 -4.04 1.41
N ASP A 53 6.14 -5.27 1.61
CA ASP A 53 6.92 -6.48 1.37
C ASP A 53 6.42 -7.20 0.11
N CYS A 54 7.34 -7.75 -0.66
CA CYS A 54 7.04 -8.50 -1.89
C CYS A 54 7.87 -9.78 -1.93
N THR A 55 7.24 -10.88 -2.30
CA THR A 55 7.95 -12.02 -2.91
C THR A 55 8.60 -11.59 -4.24
N ASP A 56 9.51 -12.41 -4.78
CA ASP A 56 10.14 -12.12 -6.08
C ASP A 56 9.08 -11.94 -7.20
N GLU A 57 8.03 -12.78 -7.22
CA GLU A 57 6.95 -12.68 -8.20
C GLU A 57 6.07 -11.44 -8.02
N GLU A 58 5.92 -10.96 -6.78
CA GLU A 58 5.22 -9.70 -6.48
C GLU A 58 6.06 -8.49 -6.87
N LEU A 59 7.38 -8.54 -6.65
CA LEU A 59 8.29 -7.48 -7.05
C LEU A 59 8.28 -7.27 -8.56
N ASP A 60 8.31 -8.34 -9.36
CA ASP A 60 8.18 -8.25 -10.83
C ASP A 60 6.87 -7.58 -11.27
N ARG A 61 5.76 -7.90 -10.57
CA ARG A 61 4.44 -7.29 -10.82
C ARG A 61 4.41 -5.82 -10.39
N LEU A 62 5.07 -5.47 -9.29
CA LEU A 62 5.19 -4.11 -8.79
C LEU A 62 5.99 -3.24 -9.76
N GLU A 63 7.15 -3.71 -10.24
CA GLU A 63 7.95 -3.01 -11.24
C GLU A 63 7.15 -2.77 -12.52
N SER A 64 6.40 -3.79 -12.97
CA SER A 64 5.50 -3.67 -14.11
C SER A 64 4.41 -2.62 -13.90
N LEU A 65 3.82 -2.55 -12.69
CA LEU A 65 2.83 -1.54 -12.31
C LEU A 65 3.43 -0.13 -12.32
N LEU A 66 4.63 0.05 -11.76
CA LEU A 66 5.30 1.36 -11.65
C LEU A 66 5.61 2.00 -13.00
N ASN A 67 5.78 1.22 -14.07
CA ASN A 67 5.91 1.75 -15.43
C ASN A 67 4.70 2.61 -15.87
N GLY A 68 3.52 2.43 -15.25
CA GLY A 68 2.33 3.26 -15.46
C GLY A 68 2.23 4.48 -14.52
N PHE A 69 3.12 4.62 -13.55
CA PHE A 69 3.06 5.60 -12.46
C PHE A 69 4.35 6.43 -12.38
N SER A 70 4.51 7.41 -13.29
CA SER A 70 5.73 8.22 -13.39
C SER A 70 6.09 9.07 -12.15
N ALA A 71 5.17 9.23 -11.20
CA ALA A 71 5.41 9.95 -9.94
C ALA A 71 5.91 9.02 -8.81
N PHE A 72 6.08 7.73 -9.10
CA PHE A 72 6.40 6.68 -8.14
C PHE A 72 7.68 5.98 -8.62
N SER A 73 8.61 5.73 -7.71
CA SER A 73 9.85 5.02 -8.01
C SER A 73 10.33 4.23 -6.81
N ILE A 74 10.89 3.03 -7.05
CA ILE A 74 11.59 2.28 -6.01
C ILE A 74 12.84 3.07 -5.61
N GLU A 75 12.94 3.38 -4.33
CA GLU A 75 14.10 4.05 -3.73
C GLU A 75 15.02 3.04 -3.05
N GLU A 76 14.47 2.01 -2.42
CA GLU A 76 15.23 1.02 -1.66
C GLU A 76 14.62 -0.38 -1.76
N LEU A 77 15.50 -1.40 -1.81
CA LEU A 77 15.15 -2.81 -1.73
C LEU A 77 16.01 -3.46 -0.63
N ILE A 78 15.36 -4.03 0.37
CA ILE A 78 16.02 -4.71 1.49
C ILE A 78 15.64 -6.19 1.43
N ARG A 79 16.63 -7.07 1.25
CA ARG A 79 16.45 -8.53 1.17
C ARG A 79 17.07 -9.18 2.42
N PRO A 80 16.26 -9.50 3.44
CA PRO A 80 16.76 -10.16 4.64
C PRO A 80 17.34 -11.55 4.32
N GLU A 81 18.34 -11.98 5.08
CA GLU A 81 18.96 -13.31 4.89
C GLU A 81 18.07 -14.47 5.42
N ASP A 82 17.18 -14.19 6.37
CA ASP A 82 16.32 -15.16 7.05
C ASP A 82 14.84 -15.07 6.62
N ALA A 83 14.53 -14.39 5.51
CA ALA A 83 13.17 -14.26 4.99
C ALA A 83 13.13 -14.36 3.46
N ASP A 84 12.10 -15.00 2.93
CA ASP A 84 11.89 -15.17 1.48
C ASP A 84 11.32 -13.91 0.80
N GLY A 85 11.07 -12.84 1.55
CA GLY A 85 10.49 -11.58 1.06
C GLY A 85 11.51 -10.45 0.91
N THR A 86 11.27 -9.56 -0.04
CA THR A 86 11.97 -8.29 -0.22
C THR A 86 11.12 -7.15 0.33
N ASN A 87 11.65 -6.38 1.27
CA ASN A 87 11.04 -5.11 1.67
C ASN A 87 11.36 -4.05 0.62
N VAL A 88 10.34 -3.30 0.19
CA VAL A 88 10.41 -2.31 -0.89
C VAL A 88 9.99 -0.96 -0.34
N ARG A 89 10.82 0.06 -0.57
CA ARG A 89 10.49 1.47 -0.34
C ARG A 89 10.23 2.16 -1.67
N ILE A 90 9.06 2.74 -1.83
CA ILE A 90 8.66 3.49 -3.01
C ILE A 90 8.53 4.95 -2.62
N GLN A 91 9.34 5.81 -3.22
CA GLN A 91 9.16 7.25 -3.15
C GLN A 91 8.00 7.66 -4.06
N ALA A 92 7.09 8.50 -3.56
CA ALA A 92 5.91 8.94 -4.29
C ALA A 92 5.57 10.40 -4.00
N TYR A 93 5.66 11.26 -5.02
CA TYR A 93 5.23 12.66 -4.95
C TYR A 93 3.85 12.80 -5.56
N ALA A 94 2.82 12.51 -4.76
CA ALA A 94 1.44 12.45 -5.21
C ALA A 94 0.44 12.98 -4.16
N ASP A 95 -0.69 13.47 -4.65
CA ASP A 95 -1.86 13.77 -3.81
C ASP A 95 -2.50 12.49 -3.24
N GLU A 96 -3.37 12.66 -2.25
CA GLU A 96 -3.99 11.58 -1.48
C GLU A 96 -4.85 10.67 -2.37
N GLU A 97 -5.54 11.23 -3.36
CA GLU A 97 -6.37 10.46 -4.29
C GLU A 97 -5.51 9.55 -5.17
N ARG A 98 -4.37 10.06 -5.65
CA ARG A 98 -3.44 9.30 -6.48
C ARG A 98 -2.68 8.25 -5.67
N LEU A 99 -2.31 8.56 -4.43
CA LEU A 99 -1.74 7.57 -3.49
C LEU A 99 -2.74 6.46 -3.19
N GLY A 100 -3.98 6.81 -2.83
CA GLY A 100 -5.03 5.83 -2.54
C GLY A 100 -5.37 4.95 -3.75
N GLY A 101 -5.38 5.54 -4.95
CA GLY A 101 -5.51 4.80 -6.20
C GLY A 101 -4.36 3.82 -6.47
N PHE A 102 -3.13 4.21 -6.15
CA PHE A 102 -1.96 3.31 -6.27
C PHE A 102 -2.03 2.16 -5.25
N VAL A 103 -2.44 2.42 -4.01
CA VAL A 103 -2.64 1.40 -2.96
C VAL A 103 -3.67 0.35 -3.40
N GLU A 104 -4.83 0.76 -3.92
CA GLU A 104 -5.84 -0.19 -4.46
C GLU A 104 -5.25 -1.05 -5.60
N ARG A 105 -4.43 -0.46 -6.48
CA ARG A 105 -3.79 -1.19 -7.57
C ARG A 105 -2.75 -2.18 -7.07
N CYS A 106 -2.00 -1.85 -6.02
CA CYS A 106 -1.06 -2.78 -5.41
C CYS A 106 -1.80 -4.03 -4.87
N PHE A 107 -2.85 -3.86 -4.07
CA PHE A 107 -3.64 -5.01 -3.60
C PHE A 107 -4.21 -5.86 -4.73
N ARG A 108 -4.78 -5.23 -5.77
CA ARG A 108 -5.44 -5.97 -6.86
C ARG A 108 -4.47 -6.62 -7.85
N THR A 109 -3.33 -5.99 -8.12
CA THR A 109 -2.41 -6.40 -9.20
C THR A 109 -1.14 -7.05 -8.66
N VAL A 110 -0.52 -6.46 -7.64
CA VAL A 110 0.70 -7.00 -7.02
C VAL A 110 0.35 -8.16 -6.11
N TYR A 111 -0.57 -7.98 -5.18
CA TYR A 111 -0.95 -9.05 -4.23
C TYR A 111 -2.07 -9.96 -4.75
N GLY A 112 -2.62 -9.70 -5.93
CA GLY A 112 -3.64 -10.56 -6.55
C GLY A 112 -4.95 -10.68 -5.76
N GLN A 113 -5.25 -9.73 -4.87
CA GLN A 113 -6.45 -9.76 -4.04
C GLN A 113 -7.72 -9.77 -4.91
N PRO A 114 -8.79 -10.50 -4.52
CA PRO A 114 -10.04 -10.57 -5.28
C PRO A 114 -10.77 -9.22 -5.31
N ALA A 115 -11.81 -9.07 -6.14
CA ALA A 115 -12.48 -7.76 -6.30
C ALA A 115 -13.16 -7.25 -5.02
N GLU A 116 -13.58 -8.19 -4.19
CA GLU A 116 -14.35 -7.99 -2.97
C GLU A 116 -13.46 -8.20 -1.72
N TYR A 117 -12.15 -7.99 -1.86
CA TYR A 117 -11.25 -8.09 -0.70
C TYR A 117 -11.59 -7.04 0.35
N VAL A 118 -11.41 -7.42 1.61
CA VAL A 118 -11.63 -6.55 2.77
C VAL A 118 -10.30 -5.95 3.18
N VAL A 119 -10.25 -4.62 3.31
CA VAL A 119 -9.08 -3.92 3.82
C VAL A 119 -9.41 -3.21 5.12
N TRP A 120 -8.41 -3.12 5.98
CA TRP A 120 -8.45 -2.35 7.22
C TRP A 120 -7.43 -1.22 7.19
N ALA A 121 -7.81 -0.04 7.66
CA ALA A 121 -6.90 1.07 7.90
C ALA A 121 -6.67 1.25 9.39
N SER A 122 -5.41 1.40 9.79
CA SER A 122 -4.98 1.66 11.16
C SER A 122 -3.93 2.77 11.20
N GLU A 123 -3.67 3.30 12.41
CA GLU A 123 -2.68 4.38 12.64
C GLU A 123 -2.96 5.67 11.86
N VAL A 124 -4.23 5.88 11.53
CA VAL A 124 -4.78 7.06 10.88
C VAL A 124 -4.74 8.29 11.79
#